data_AF-A0A9D8YPN6-F1
#
_entry.id   AF-A0A9D8YPN6-F1
#
_cell.length_a   1.000
_cell.length_b   1.000
_cell.length_c   1.000
_cell.angle_alpha   90.00
_cell.angle_beta   90.00
_cell.angle_gamma   90.00
#
_symmetry.space_group_name_H-M   'P 1'
#
loop_
_entity.id
_entity.type
_entity.pdbx_description
1 polymer ?
#
loop_
_entity_poly.entity_id
_entity_poly.type
_entity_poly.pdbx_seq_one_letter_code
_entity_poly.pdbx_strand_id
1 'polypeptide(L)'
;MNHLTERQYSMYVDGALEAEEHARVSDHLAECKSCALQIESWRNERNLIRSSITSFDGIQIPAEMPRFRRRMGLREFVMANLVTGGLIWVLQFVWKTVFGELAIELLFVALSRFSIPVPDGFDVMVETGLLFISEEGVNMITNYVLYIGVSAVALMSLWIAVSVRRARANSFAIVSAMLIAGSLVPTEVQALETRTGGALITIETDEVIEDTVIAAGETIVVDGDVTGDLLAFGRRVVVNGDVGGNLLTFAESITVQGEVEGTLLGAGSTFDVEASSIGGDLWGFANSVLISTETEIVGNAIGFAETFVFSGSAGKDLLAFSERLEVNGEVGEDVDAFSQTLNFLGQSKVIGDVRFRGEEEDLQKADGAVIQGMIEFPELPEDFTPRNRYLTGDYYIRQLVRLAAAFLAGLCFLWLLPVARDAELDGGVDGLKTAGIGLVALVSMPIISVLLAFTLVGMPIAVLGIFVWIALIYFAKIIVAYMVGSMLLNVIDGDDNLALTLFVGLVAVIVAVCLPGLGGFINFLLTIIGAGMLVGLLMSDALDR
;
A
#
# COMPACT_ATOMS: atom_id res chain seq x y z
N MET A 1 44.29 -50.74 -54.43
CA MET A 1 43.54 -50.19 -53.29
C MET A 1 42.07 -50.22 -53.66
N ASN A 2 41.15 -50.70 -52.81
CA ASN A 2 39.74 -50.80 -53.19
C ASN A 2 39.03 -49.43 -53.15
N HIS A 3 39.35 -48.56 -52.19
CA HIS A 3 39.00 -47.12 -52.17
C HIS A 3 39.96 -46.37 -51.22
N LEU A 4 40.02 -45.04 -51.33
CA LEU A 4 40.74 -44.19 -50.36
C LEU A 4 40.02 -44.14 -49.01
N THR A 5 40.81 -44.02 -47.93
CA THR A 5 40.28 -43.77 -46.58
C THR A 5 39.91 -42.30 -46.39
N GLU A 6 39.02 -42.01 -45.43
CA GLU A 6 38.61 -40.64 -45.08
C GLU A 6 39.79 -39.71 -44.78
N ARG A 7 40.78 -40.23 -44.05
CA ARG A 7 42.03 -39.52 -43.76
C ARG A 7 42.81 -39.19 -45.03
N GLN A 8 42.89 -40.11 -45.98
CA GLN A 8 43.58 -39.87 -47.26
C GLN A 8 42.85 -38.84 -48.13
N TYR A 9 41.51 -38.80 -48.10
CA TYR A 9 40.75 -37.75 -48.79
C TYR A 9 41.08 -36.36 -48.23
N SER A 10 41.00 -36.19 -46.91
CA SER A 10 41.33 -34.91 -46.26
C SER A 10 42.79 -34.50 -46.50
N MET A 11 43.74 -35.40 -46.27
CA MET A 11 45.16 -35.07 -46.43
C MET A 11 45.55 -34.79 -47.90
N TYR A 12 44.92 -35.45 -48.88
CA TYR A 12 45.16 -35.16 -50.29
C TYR A 12 44.56 -33.80 -50.70
N VAL A 13 43.35 -33.48 -50.22
CA VAL A 13 42.71 -32.18 -50.49
C VAL A 13 43.57 -31.05 -49.93
N ASP A 14 44.08 -31.19 -48.71
CA ASP A 14 44.90 -30.18 -48.03
C ASP A 14 46.38 -30.18 -48.41
N GLY A 15 46.81 -31.07 -49.30
CA GLY A 15 48.19 -31.15 -49.77
C GLY A 15 49.19 -31.60 -48.69
N ALA A 16 48.71 -32.32 -47.68
CA ALA A 16 49.46 -32.75 -46.51
C ALA A 16 49.99 -34.20 -46.60
N LEU A 17 49.87 -34.85 -47.76
CA LEU A 17 50.43 -36.19 -48.00
C LEU A 17 51.92 -36.12 -48.36
N GLU A 18 52.67 -37.15 -47.96
CA GLU A 18 54.06 -37.34 -48.39
C GLU A 18 54.11 -37.60 -49.91
N ALA A 19 55.20 -37.23 -50.58
CA ALA A 19 55.30 -37.27 -52.05
C ALA A 19 55.02 -38.66 -52.65
N GLU A 20 55.44 -39.74 -51.99
CA GLU A 20 55.21 -41.12 -52.43
C GLU A 20 53.75 -41.54 -52.27
N GLU A 21 53.08 -41.10 -51.20
CA GLU A 21 51.64 -41.35 -51.00
C GLU A 21 50.79 -40.49 -51.94
N HIS A 22 51.19 -39.24 -52.16
CA HIS A 22 50.52 -38.34 -53.09
C HIS A 22 50.50 -38.92 -54.51
N ALA A 23 51.61 -39.49 -54.98
CA ALA A 23 51.70 -40.16 -56.29
C ALA A 23 50.76 -41.39 -56.36
N ARG A 24 50.75 -42.24 -55.33
CA ARG A 24 49.86 -43.41 -55.26
C ARG A 24 48.38 -43.02 -55.27
N VAL A 25 48.03 -41.95 -54.55
CA VAL A 25 46.65 -41.44 -54.51
C VAL A 25 46.27 -40.81 -55.85
N SER A 26 47.16 -40.06 -56.50
CA SER A 26 46.89 -39.47 -57.82
C SER A 26 46.68 -40.53 -58.90
N ASP A 27 47.47 -41.60 -58.90
CA ASP A 27 47.32 -42.71 -59.84
C ASP A 27 45.99 -43.44 -59.62
N HIS A 28 45.61 -43.67 -58.36
CA HIS A 28 44.32 -44.28 -58.03
C HIS A 28 43.12 -43.40 -58.44
N LEU A 29 43.24 -42.08 -58.35
CA LEU A 29 42.19 -41.14 -58.76
C LEU A 29 41.99 -41.11 -60.29
N ALA A 30 43.02 -41.46 -61.08
CA ALA A 30 42.88 -41.60 -62.53
C ALA A 30 42.03 -42.81 -62.92
N GLU A 31 42.02 -43.87 -62.09
CA GLU A 31 41.31 -45.13 -62.37
C GLU A 31 39.97 -45.25 -61.64
N CYS A 32 39.80 -44.60 -60.48
CA CYS A 32 38.61 -44.72 -59.63
C CYS A 32 37.72 -43.46 -59.66
N LYS A 33 36.65 -43.52 -60.45
CA LYS A 33 35.69 -42.41 -60.62
C LYS A 33 34.97 -42.02 -59.32
N SER A 34 34.68 -42.96 -58.42
CA SER A 34 34.00 -42.65 -57.15
C SER A 34 34.89 -41.87 -56.19
N CYS A 35 36.18 -42.24 -56.09
CA CYS A 35 37.15 -41.50 -55.30
C CYS A 35 37.40 -40.10 -55.87
N ALA A 36 37.43 -39.96 -57.19
CA ALA A 36 37.55 -38.65 -57.85
C ALA A 36 36.38 -37.70 -57.51
N LEU A 37 35.14 -38.21 -57.54
CA LEU A 37 33.96 -37.42 -57.18
C LEU A 37 33.96 -37.00 -55.70
N GLN A 38 34.43 -37.88 -54.80
CA GLN A 38 34.58 -37.53 -53.39
C GLN A 38 35.62 -36.42 -53.19
N ILE A 39 36.80 -36.52 -53.80
CA ILE A 39 37.82 -35.45 -53.73
C ILE A 39 37.26 -34.09 -54.20
N GLU A 40 36.45 -34.10 -55.26
CA GLU A 40 35.82 -32.88 -55.78
C GLU A 40 34.79 -32.29 -54.80
N SER A 41 33.97 -33.14 -54.16
CA SER A 41 33.05 -32.72 -53.10
C SER A 41 33.78 -32.05 -51.93
N TRP A 42 34.86 -32.67 -51.45
CA TRP A 42 35.66 -32.13 -50.35
C TRP A 42 36.37 -30.82 -50.72
N ARG A 43 36.84 -30.68 -51.97
CA ARG A 43 37.38 -29.41 -52.47
C ARG A 43 36.32 -28.31 -52.51
N ASN A 44 35.09 -28.64 -52.92
CA ASN A 44 33.98 -27.70 -52.94
C ASN A 44 33.60 -27.23 -51.54
N GLU A 45 33.50 -28.15 -50.57
CA GLU A 45 33.23 -27.82 -49.17
C GLU A 45 34.33 -26.93 -48.57
N ARG A 46 35.60 -27.28 -48.80
CA ARG A 46 36.73 -26.46 -48.34
C ARG A 46 36.70 -25.05 -48.94
N ASN A 47 36.38 -24.92 -50.23
CA ASN A 47 36.27 -23.63 -50.90
C ASN A 47 35.10 -22.81 -50.35
N LEU A 48 33.97 -23.46 -50.03
CA LEU A 48 32.82 -22.84 -49.37
C LEU A 48 33.21 -22.30 -48.00
N ILE A 49 33.84 -23.11 -47.15
CA ILE A 49 34.34 -22.70 -45.83
C ILE A 49 35.33 -21.55 -45.97
N ARG A 50 36.30 -21.66 -46.90
CA ARG A 50 37.28 -20.59 -47.12
C ARG A 50 36.63 -19.28 -47.54
N SER A 51 35.66 -19.33 -48.47
CA SER A 51 34.92 -18.15 -48.91
C SER A 51 34.13 -17.51 -47.76
N SER A 52 33.54 -18.35 -46.90
CA SER A 52 32.82 -17.89 -45.71
C SER A 52 33.74 -17.36 -44.61
N ILE A 53 35.00 -17.75 -44.56
CA ILE A 53 35.97 -17.17 -43.61
C ILE A 53 36.48 -15.84 -44.15
N THR A 54 36.82 -15.75 -45.45
CA THR A 54 37.27 -14.50 -46.06
C THR A 54 36.17 -13.44 -46.15
N SER A 55 34.88 -13.83 -46.14
CA SER A 55 33.78 -12.87 -46.03
C SER A 55 33.63 -12.23 -44.64
N PHE A 56 34.39 -12.68 -43.64
CA PHE A 56 34.38 -12.12 -42.27
C PHE A 56 35.51 -11.12 -41.99
N ASP A 57 36.45 -10.88 -42.94
CA ASP A 57 37.55 -9.92 -42.77
C ASP A 57 37.10 -8.44 -42.66
N GLY A 58 35.79 -8.17 -42.74
CA GLY A 58 35.20 -6.83 -42.56
C GLY A 58 34.59 -6.54 -41.18
N ILE A 59 34.57 -7.50 -40.25
CA ILE A 59 34.02 -7.27 -38.91
C ILE A 59 35.17 -6.84 -37.99
N GLN A 60 35.22 -5.55 -37.66
CA GLN A 60 36.02 -5.07 -36.53
C GLN A 60 35.54 -5.81 -35.28
N ILE A 61 36.37 -6.72 -34.75
CA ILE A 61 36.12 -7.31 -33.43
C ILE A 61 36.33 -6.17 -32.43
N PRO A 62 35.29 -5.70 -31.71
CA PRO A 62 35.48 -4.67 -30.70
C PRO A 62 36.47 -5.20 -29.66
N ALA A 63 37.50 -4.41 -29.36
CA ALA A 63 38.59 -4.79 -28.45
C ALA A 63 38.17 -4.93 -26.97
N GLU A 64 36.87 -4.83 -26.65
CA GLU A 64 36.35 -5.02 -25.31
C GLU A 64 35.57 -6.34 -25.21
N MET A 65 36.18 -7.30 -24.52
CA MET A 65 35.43 -8.45 -23.99
C MET A 65 34.30 -7.93 -23.09
N PRO A 66 33.03 -8.27 -23.33
CA PRO A 66 31.95 -7.88 -22.45
C PRO A 66 32.21 -8.43 -21.05
N ARG A 67 32.32 -7.55 -20.06
CA ARG A 67 32.47 -7.94 -18.65
C ARG A 67 31.32 -8.88 -18.30
N PHE A 68 31.65 -10.10 -17.86
CA PHE A 68 30.67 -11.03 -17.30
C PHE A 68 29.88 -10.31 -16.22
N ARG A 69 28.59 -10.05 -16.46
CA ARG A 69 27.70 -9.54 -15.41
C ARG A 69 27.62 -10.61 -14.33
N ARG A 70 27.87 -10.17 -13.09
CA ARG A 70 27.76 -10.97 -11.87
C ARG A 70 26.40 -11.68 -11.89
N ARG A 71 26.40 -13.01 -11.80
CA ARG A 71 25.16 -13.77 -11.56
C ARG A 71 24.57 -13.26 -10.25
N MET A 72 23.36 -12.69 -10.28
CA MET A 72 22.68 -12.26 -9.06
C MET A 72 22.58 -13.45 -8.11
N GLY A 73 23.11 -13.29 -6.91
CA GLY A 73 23.02 -14.32 -5.88
C GLY A 73 21.57 -14.51 -5.44
N LEU A 74 21.22 -15.71 -4.98
CA LEU A 74 19.88 -16.02 -4.45
C LEU A 74 19.44 -15.00 -3.38
N ARG A 75 20.39 -14.50 -2.58
CA ARG A 75 20.15 -13.46 -1.58
C ARG A 75 19.77 -12.10 -2.19
N GLU A 76 20.39 -11.71 -3.30
CA GLU A 76 20.08 -10.46 -3.99
C GLU A 76 18.71 -10.52 -4.66
N PHE A 77 18.35 -11.69 -5.21
CA PHE A 77 17.01 -11.94 -5.78
C PHE A 77 15.91 -11.95 -4.71
N VAL A 78 16.14 -12.62 -3.57
CA VAL A 78 15.19 -12.64 -2.45
C VAL A 78 15.01 -11.25 -1.86
N MET A 79 16.10 -10.50 -1.67
CA MET A 79 16.01 -9.11 -1.16
C MET A 79 15.29 -8.19 -2.15
N ALA A 80 15.52 -8.33 -3.45
CA ALA A 80 14.79 -7.55 -4.46
C ALA A 80 13.29 -7.82 -4.40
N ASN A 81 12.89 -9.09 -4.26
CA ASN A 81 11.47 -9.48 -4.19
C ASN A 81 10.81 -9.07 -2.86
N LEU A 82 11.51 -9.17 -1.74
CA LEU A 82 11.02 -8.70 -0.44
C LEU A 82 10.83 -7.17 -0.44
N VAL A 83 11.77 -6.44 -1.03
CA VAL A 83 11.65 -4.98 -1.16
C VAL A 83 10.48 -4.61 -2.07
N THR A 84 10.34 -5.24 -3.25
CA THR A 84 9.21 -4.95 -4.14
C THR A 84 7.87 -5.38 -3.57
N GLY A 85 7.80 -6.55 -2.91
CA GLY A 85 6.59 -7.04 -2.25
C GLY A 85 6.19 -6.17 -1.07
N GLY A 86 7.15 -5.76 -0.24
CA GLY A 86 6.92 -4.81 0.85
C GLY A 86 6.47 -3.44 0.35
N LEU A 87 7.03 -2.94 -0.76
CA LEU A 87 6.61 -1.68 -1.36
C LEU A 87 5.17 -1.74 -1.88
N ILE A 88 4.81 -2.84 -2.54
CA ILE A 88 3.44 -3.08 -3.01
C ILE A 88 2.48 -3.18 -1.82
N TRP A 89 2.86 -3.89 -0.76
CA TRP A 89 2.05 -4.02 0.45
C TRP A 89 1.84 -2.68 1.16
N VAL A 90 2.89 -1.88 1.34
CA VAL A 90 2.78 -0.52 1.91
C VAL A 90 1.93 0.38 1.03
N LEU A 91 2.07 0.31 -0.29
CA LEU A 91 1.25 1.10 -1.21
C LEU A 91 -0.23 0.72 -1.11
N GLN A 92 -0.54 -0.58 -1.02
CA GLN A 92 -1.91 -1.05 -0.82
C GLN A 92 -2.47 -0.71 0.56
N PHE A 93 -1.64 -0.81 1.61
CA PHE A 93 -2.03 -0.48 2.97
C PHE A 93 -2.34 1.02 3.13
N VAL A 94 -1.44 1.88 2.63
CA VAL A 94 -1.63 3.34 2.60
C VAL A 94 -2.84 3.72 1.75
N TRP A 95 -3.06 3.04 0.62
CA TRP A 95 -4.24 3.28 -0.20
C TRP A 95 -5.54 2.90 0.51
N LYS A 96 -5.58 1.72 1.14
CA LYS A 96 -6.76 1.24 1.88
C LYS A 96 -7.11 2.13 3.06
N THR A 97 -6.12 2.59 3.82
CA THR A 97 -6.32 3.50 4.97
C THR A 97 -6.69 4.92 4.54
N VAL A 98 -6.04 5.47 3.52
CA VAL A 98 -6.31 6.84 3.06
C VAL A 98 -7.65 6.94 2.31
N PHE A 99 -8.01 5.96 1.48
CA PHE A 99 -9.22 6.02 0.65
C PHE A 99 -10.42 5.26 1.21
N GLY A 100 -10.21 4.20 2.00
CA GLY A 100 -11.29 3.40 2.58
C GLY A 100 -11.91 4.04 3.83
N GLU A 101 -11.07 4.50 4.76
CA GLU A 101 -11.54 5.08 6.03
C GLU A 101 -11.51 6.61 5.98
N LEU A 102 -10.35 7.22 5.66
CA LEU A 102 -10.20 8.66 5.82
C LEU A 102 -10.94 9.50 4.75
N ALA A 103 -10.84 9.16 3.46
CA ALA A 103 -11.36 10.01 2.39
C ALA A 103 -12.89 10.00 2.26
N ILE A 104 -13.53 8.84 2.50
CA ILE A 104 -14.98 8.69 2.42
C ILE A 104 -15.64 9.42 3.60
N GLU A 105 -15.07 9.28 4.80
CA GLU A 105 -15.53 9.95 6.01
C GLU A 105 -15.33 11.47 5.94
N LEU A 106 -14.17 11.95 5.44
CA LEU A 106 -13.93 13.38 5.23
C LEU A 106 -14.84 13.98 4.15
N LEU A 107 -15.15 13.23 3.08
CA LEU A 107 -16.06 13.65 2.02
C LEU A 107 -17.50 13.72 2.53
N PHE A 108 -17.92 12.75 3.33
CA PHE A 108 -19.24 12.71 3.98
C PHE A 108 -19.41 13.87 4.98
N VAL A 109 -18.42 14.12 5.83
CA VAL A 109 -18.40 15.26 6.77
C VAL A 109 -18.34 16.60 6.04
N ALA A 110 -17.60 16.69 4.92
CA ALA A 110 -17.55 17.91 4.11
C ALA A 110 -18.87 18.20 3.37
N LEU A 111 -19.57 17.16 2.91
CA LEU A 111 -20.88 17.28 2.27
C LEU A 111 -21.98 17.61 3.28
N SER A 112 -21.97 16.99 4.47
CA SER A 112 -22.97 17.26 5.53
C SER A 112 -22.83 18.66 6.16
N ARG A 113 -21.64 19.29 6.07
CA ARG A 113 -21.39 20.66 6.52
C ARG A 113 -21.91 21.73 5.54
N PHE A 114 -22.11 21.41 4.28
CA PHE A 114 -22.65 22.33 3.27
C PHE A 114 -24.18 22.18 3.20
N SER A 115 -24.89 22.97 4.00
CA SER A 115 -26.36 23.06 4.05
C SER A 115 -26.95 23.66 2.75
N ILE A 116 -26.84 22.96 1.63
CA ILE A 116 -27.57 23.28 0.40
C ILE A 116 -28.80 22.39 0.40
N PRO A 117 -30.03 22.92 0.35
CA PRO A 117 -31.23 22.10 0.28
C PRO A 117 -31.28 21.43 -1.10
N VAL A 118 -30.78 20.20 -1.18
CA VAL A 118 -30.91 19.33 -2.35
C VAL A 118 -32.22 18.55 -2.25
N PRO A 119 -32.92 18.29 -3.38
CA PRO A 119 -34.19 17.58 -3.36
C PRO A 119 -34.04 16.12 -2.92
N ASP A 120 -35.02 15.60 -2.17
CA ASP A 120 -35.08 14.28 -1.49
C ASP A 120 -34.65 13.04 -2.32
N GLY A 121 -34.51 13.14 -3.64
CA GLY A 121 -33.99 12.06 -4.49
C GLY A 121 -32.46 11.99 -4.57
N PHE A 122 -31.74 13.06 -4.24
CA PHE A 122 -30.28 13.12 -4.35
C PHE A 122 -29.60 12.45 -3.15
N ASP A 123 -30.15 12.59 -1.94
CA ASP A 123 -29.64 11.93 -0.73
C ASP A 123 -29.77 10.41 -0.83
N VAL A 124 -30.91 9.89 -1.33
CA VAL A 124 -31.11 8.45 -1.56
C VAL A 124 -30.13 7.91 -2.60
N MET A 125 -29.82 8.68 -3.65
CA MET A 125 -28.90 8.22 -4.71
C MET A 125 -27.44 8.25 -4.28
N VAL A 126 -27.06 9.22 -3.43
CA VAL A 126 -25.72 9.32 -2.83
C VAL A 126 -25.53 8.26 -1.74
N GLU A 127 -26.52 8.03 -0.87
CA GLU A 127 -26.50 6.94 0.12
C GLU A 127 -26.46 5.58 -0.56
N THR A 128 -27.34 5.31 -1.53
CA THR A 128 -27.38 4.00 -2.22
C THR A 128 -26.13 3.79 -3.08
N GLY A 129 -25.58 4.85 -3.67
CA GLY A 129 -24.34 4.80 -4.44
C GLY A 129 -23.09 4.60 -3.58
N LEU A 130 -23.03 5.22 -2.40
CA LEU A 130 -21.96 5.02 -1.42
C LEU A 130 -22.06 3.65 -0.75
N LEU A 131 -23.27 3.15 -0.47
CA LEU A 131 -23.50 1.79 0.00
C LEU A 131 -23.12 0.74 -1.05
N PHE A 132 -23.45 0.93 -2.32
CA PHE A 132 -23.03 0.02 -3.40
C PHE A 132 -21.51 0.02 -3.61
N ILE A 133 -20.85 1.19 -3.47
CA ILE A 133 -19.38 1.27 -3.54
C ILE A 133 -18.72 0.70 -2.27
N SER A 134 -19.36 0.82 -1.11
CA SER A 134 -18.94 0.22 0.16
C SER A 134 -19.05 -1.32 0.13
N GLU A 135 -20.20 -1.85 -0.29
CA GLU A 135 -20.51 -3.28 -0.27
C GLU A 135 -19.93 -4.04 -1.48
N GLU A 136 -20.01 -3.49 -2.70
CA GLU A 136 -19.53 -4.14 -3.92
C GLU A 136 -18.23 -3.54 -4.49
N GLY A 137 -17.75 -2.39 -4.03
CA GLY A 137 -16.55 -1.75 -4.59
C GLY A 137 -15.28 -2.57 -4.39
N VAL A 138 -15.15 -3.28 -3.27
CA VAL A 138 -14.02 -4.21 -3.03
C VAL A 138 -14.09 -5.40 -3.98
N ASN A 139 -15.27 -5.97 -4.20
CA ASN A 139 -15.48 -7.10 -5.12
C ASN A 139 -15.28 -6.68 -6.58
N MET A 140 -15.71 -5.47 -6.95
CA MET A 140 -15.54 -4.92 -8.29
C MET A 140 -14.06 -4.63 -8.60
N ILE A 141 -13.32 -4.03 -7.66
CA ILE A 141 -11.88 -3.78 -7.80
C ILE A 141 -11.08 -5.09 -7.81
N THR A 142 -11.43 -6.06 -6.98
CA THR A 142 -10.77 -7.38 -6.96
C THR A 142 -10.94 -8.10 -8.29
N ASN A 143 -12.14 -8.04 -8.88
CA ASN A 143 -12.39 -8.57 -10.22
C ASN A 143 -11.63 -7.79 -11.30
N TYR A 144 -11.54 -6.46 -11.24
CA TYR A 144 -10.75 -5.67 -12.19
C TYR A 144 -9.24 -5.95 -12.10
N VAL A 145 -8.68 -6.09 -10.89
CA VAL A 145 -7.28 -6.46 -10.68
C VAL A 145 -7.02 -7.87 -11.22
N LEU A 146 -7.95 -8.81 -11.02
CA LEU A 146 -7.89 -10.15 -11.60
C LEU A 146 -7.92 -10.10 -13.14
N TYR A 147 -8.81 -9.31 -13.74
CA TYR A 147 -8.89 -9.15 -15.19
C TYR A 147 -7.62 -8.51 -15.77
N ILE A 148 -7.07 -7.48 -15.12
CA ILE A 148 -5.80 -6.85 -15.52
C ILE A 148 -4.64 -7.86 -15.40
N GLY A 149 -4.60 -8.64 -14.31
CA GLY A 149 -3.61 -9.70 -14.10
C GLY A 149 -3.69 -10.79 -15.18
N VAL A 150 -4.88 -11.29 -15.47
CA VAL A 150 -5.13 -12.28 -16.53
C VAL A 150 -4.77 -11.71 -17.90
N SER A 151 -5.10 -10.44 -18.16
CA SER A 151 -4.75 -9.75 -19.41
C SER A 151 -3.23 -9.60 -19.57
N ALA A 152 -2.52 -9.27 -18.49
CA ALA A 152 -1.07 -9.17 -18.49
C ALA A 152 -0.40 -10.53 -18.73
N VAL A 153 -0.91 -11.60 -18.11
CA VAL A 153 -0.43 -12.98 -18.34
C VAL A 153 -0.76 -13.44 -19.76
N ALA A 154 -1.91 -13.08 -20.31
CA ALA A 154 -2.30 -13.36 -21.69
C ALA A 154 -1.39 -12.62 -22.69
N LEU A 155 -1.07 -11.35 -22.44
CA LEU A 155 -0.15 -10.57 -23.27
C LEU A 155 1.30 -11.08 -23.14
N MET A 156 1.73 -11.49 -21.95
CA MET A 156 3.05 -12.06 -21.72
C MET A 156 3.19 -13.43 -22.39
N SER A 157 2.17 -14.28 -22.30
CA SER A 157 2.14 -15.58 -23.00
C SER A 157 2.04 -15.42 -24.52
N LEU A 158 1.30 -14.43 -25.03
CA LEU A 158 1.25 -14.07 -26.44
C LEU A 158 2.63 -13.55 -26.92
N TRP A 159 3.27 -12.68 -26.16
CA TRP A 159 4.61 -12.17 -26.44
C TRP A 159 5.65 -13.29 -26.44
N ILE A 160 5.55 -14.25 -25.50
CA ILE A 160 6.38 -15.46 -25.47
C ILE A 160 6.08 -16.36 -26.68
N ALA A 161 4.82 -16.56 -27.06
CA ALA A 161 4.47 -17.35 -28.25
C ALA A 161 5.02 -16.70 -29.55
N VAL A 162 4.99 -15.37 -29.63
CA VAL A 162 5.56 -14.59 -30.74
C VAL A 162 7.10 -14.62 -30.73
N SER A 163 7.74 -14.58 -29.55
CA SER A 163 9.20 -14.67 -29.42
C SER A 163 9.72 -16.08 -29.66
N VAL A 164 8.96 -17.11 -29.29
CA VAL A 164 9.22 -18.54 -29.58
C VAL A 164 9.10 -18.85 -31.08
N ARG A 165 8.23 -18.16 -31.84
CA ARG A 165 8.22 -18.26 -33.31
C ARG A 165 9.53 -17.77 -33.95
N ARG A 166 10.31 -16.92 -33.27
CA ARG A 166 11.61 -16.41 -33.77
C ARG A 166 12.83 -17.21 -33.32
N ALA A 167 12.72 -18.10 -32.34
CA ALA A 167 13.88 -18.83 -31.79
C ALA A 167 13.57 -20.33 -31.59
N ARG A 168 13.73 -21.13 -32.66
CA ARG A 168 13.76 -22.60 -32.58
C ARG A 168 15.08 -23.06 -31.96
N ALA A 169 15.14 -23.20 -30.63
CA ALA A 169 16.09 -24.14 -29.99
C ALA A 169 15.82 -24.46 -28.51
N ASN A 170 15.32 -23.53 -27.68
CA ASN A 170 15.37 -23.72 -26.21
C ASN A 170 14.02 -23.77 -25.47
N SER A 171 12.90 -23.90 -26.19
CA SER A 171 11.56 -23.72 -25.63
C SER A 171 11.07 -24.86 -24.72
N PHE A 172 11.63 -26.07 -24.82
CA PHE A 172 11.15 -27.22 -24.05
C PHE A 172 11.58 -27.16 -22.57
N ALA A 173 12.77 -26.63 -22.28
CA ALA A 173 13.30 -26.58 -20.91
C ALA A 173 12.57 -25.57 -20.01
N ILE A 174 12.10 -24.46 -20.59
CA ILE A 174 11.43 -23.38 -19.85
C ILE A 174 10.01 -23.77 -19.46
N VAL A 175 9.28 -24.43 -20.36
CA VAL A 175 7.92 -24.95 -20.08
C VAL A 175 7.96 -26.07 -19.03
N SER A 176 8.98 -26.93 -19.08
CA SER A 176 9.19 -28.01 -18.10
C SER A 176 9.52 -27.46 -16.70
N ALA A 177 10.36 -26.43 -16.61
CA ALA A 177 10.73 -25.81 -15.34
C ALA A 177 9.55 -25.07 -14.68
N MET A 178 8.65 -24.47 -15.46
CA MET A 178 7.45 -23.80 -14.91
C MET A 178 6.37 -24.77 -14.44
N LEU A 179 6.21 -25.94 -15.09
CA LEU A 179 5.30 -26.99 -14.61
C LEU A 179 5.76 -27.59 -13.28
N ILE A 180 7.07 -27.70 -13.05
CA ILE A 180 7.64 -28.18 -11.78
C ILE A 180 7.54 -27.10 -10.69
N ALA A 181 7.73 -25.82 -11.04
CA ALA A 181 7.54 -24.71 -10.11
C ALA A 181 6.06 -24.52 -9.70
N GLY A 182 5.11 -24.81 -10.60
CA GLY A 182 3.68 -24.80 -10.30
C GLY A 182 3.20 -25.93 -9.37
N SER A 183 3.95 -27.03 -9.25
CA SER A 183 3.66 -28.12 -8.31
C SER A 183 4.20 -27.91 -6.89
N LEU A 184 4.94 -26.83 -6.65
CA LEU A 184 5.42 -26.42 -5.33
C LEU A 184 4.49 -25.34 -4.75
N VAL A 185 3.20 -25.65 -4.64
CA VAL A 185 2.32 -24.89 -3.75
C VAL A 185 2.56 -25.44 -2.33
N PRO A 186 2.93 -24.62 -1.34
CA PRO A 186 3.05 -25.09 0.03
C PRO A 186 1.70 -25.64 0.48
N THR A 187 1.66 -26.93 0.83
CA THR A 187 0.52 -27.52 1.53
C THR A 187 0.42 -26.88 2.90
N GLU A 188 -0.75 -26.37 3.24
CA GLU A 188 -1.08 -25.75 4.53
C GLU A 188 -0.59 -26.61 5.69
N VAL A 189 0.18 -25.99 6.58
CA VAL A 189 0.60 -26.59 7.85
C VAL A 189 -0.60 -26.49 8.79
N GLN A 190 -1.23 -27.63 9.10
CA GLN A 190 -2.34 -27.73 10.04
C GLN A 190 -1.83 -27.53 11.48
N ALA A 191 -2.06 -26.34 12.03
CA ALA A 191 -1.97 -26.02 13.46
C ALA A 191 -2.75 -24.74 13.84
N LEU A 192 -3.79 -24.39 13.07
CA LEU A 192 -4.66 -23.23 13.30
C LEU A 192 -6.01 -23.53 12.65
N GLU A 193 -7.09 -23.57 13.44
CA GLU A 193 -8.44 -23.71 12.87
C GLU A 193 -8.95 -22.35 12.41
N THR A 194 -8.91 -22.14 11.10
CA THR A 194 -9.40 -20.91 10.45
C THR A 194 -10.73 -21.20 9.77
N ARG A 195 -11.83 -20.65 10.30
CA ARG A 195 -13.15 -20.72 9.65
C ARG A 195 -13.41 -19.40 8.92
N THR A 196 -13.30 -19.43 7.58
CA THR A 196 -13.53 -18.26 6.70
C THR A 196 -14.54 -18.59 5.60
N GLY A 197 -15.45 -17.65 5.30
CA GLY A 197 -16.21 -17.65 4.03
C GLY A 197 -17.69 -18.05 4.09
N GLY A 198 -18.32 -18.08 5.26
CA GLY A 198 -19.76 -18.29 5.43
C GLY A 198 -20.54 -17.01 5.78
N ALA A 199 -21.80 -16.91 5.35
CA ALA A 199 -22.75 -15.88 5.82
C ALA A 199 -23.09 -16.04 7.31
N LEU A 200 -23.02 -17.28 7.81
CA LEU A 200 -23.14 -17.64 9.22
C LEU A 200 -22.04 -18.65 9.55
N ILE A 201 -21.25 -18.36 10.57
CA ILE A 201 -20.28 -19.27 11.17
C ILE A 201 -20.77 -19.56 12.57
N THR A 202 -21.13 -20.82 12.83
CA THR A 202 -21.58 -21.27 14.16
C THR A 202 -20.57 -22.26 14.73
N ILE A 203 -20.23 -22.08 16.00
CA ILE A 203 -19.58 -23.10 16.84
C ILE A 203 -20.70 -23.65 17.72
N GLU A 204 -21.08 -24.90 17.49
CA GLU A 204 -22.25 -25.52 18.11
C GLU A 204 -21.98 -25.83 19.59
N THR A 205 -23.04 -25.91 20.41
CA THR A 205 -22.95 -26.13 21.87
C THR A 205 -22.21 -27.42 22.28
N ASP A 206 -22.19 -28.44 21.43
CA ASP A 206 -21.51 -29.72 21.70
C ASP A 206 -20.01 -29.71 21.31
N GLU A 207 -19.51 -28.60 20.76
CA GLU A 207 -18.15 -28.45 20.25
C GLU A 207 -17.27 -27.74 21.30
N VAL A 208 -16.25 -28.45 21.81
CA VAL A 208 -15.20 -27.86 22.66
C VAL A 208 -13.93 -27.73 21.82
N ILE A 209 -13.49 -26.50 21.59
CA ILE A 209 -12.26 -26.24 20.83
C ILE A 209 -11.11 -26.00 21.81
N GLU A 210 -10.17 -26.94 21.86
CA GLU A 210 -9.03 -26.92 22.78
C GLU A 210 -7.88 -25.98 22.35
N ASP A 211 -8.09 -25.11 21.35
CA ASP A 211 -7.05 -24.24 20.76
C ASP A 211 -7.61 -22.85 20.41
N THR A 212 -6.75 -21.93 19.96
CA THR A 212 -7.13 -20.60 19.50
C THR A 212 -7.99 -20.66 18.23
N VAL A 213 -9.14 -20.00 18.28
CA VAL A 213 -10.11 -19.95 17.17
C VAL A 213 -10.03 -18.59 16.49
N ILE A 214 -9.91 -18.60 15.16
CA ILE A 214 -10.11 -17.40 14.34
C ILE A 214 -11.35 -17.58 13.46
N ALA A 215 -12.40 -16.84 13.78
CA ALA A 215 -13.65 -16.80 13.04
C ALA A 215 -13.79 -15.48 12.28
N ALA A 216 -13.95 -15.54 10.95
CA ALA A 216 -14.18 -14.36 10.12
C ALA A 216 -15.34 -14.58 9.14
N GLY A 217 -16.44 -13.85 9.33
CA GLY A 217 -17.69 -14.05 8.59
C GLY A 217 -18.69 -12.90 8.78
N GLU A 218 -19.86 -12.99 8.16
CA GLU A 218 -20.87 -11.92 8.29
C GLU A 218 -21.58 -11.98 9.66
N THR A 219 -22.06 -13.16 10.05
CA THR A 219 -22.56 -13.43 11.41
C THR A 219 -21.76 -14.56 12.03
N ILE A 220 -21.27 -14.36 13.25
CA ILE A 220 -20.55 -15.36 14.04
C ILE A 220 -21.37 -15.62 15.30
N VAL A 221 -21.69 -16.88 15.55
CA VAL A 221 -22.36 -17.33 16.77
C VAL A 221 -21.49 -18.41 17.41
N VAL A 222 -21.07 -18.19 18.64
CA VAL A 222 -20.24 -19.13 19.40
C VAL A 222 -21.07 -19.66 20.56
N ASP A 223 -21.70 -20.81 20.38
CA ASP A 223 -22.52 -21.48 21.40
C ASP A 223 -21.75 -22.55 22.20
N GLY A 224 -20.62 -23.04 21.66
CA GLY A 224 -19.73 -24.00 22.33
C GLY A 224 -18.55 -23.35 23.05
N ASP A 225 -17.83 -24.14 23.84
CA ASP A 225 -16.74 -23.66 24.70
C ASP A 225 -15.40 -23.62 23.94
N VAL A 226 -14.64 -22.55 24.13
CA VAL A 226 -13.31 -22.35 23.56
C VAL A 226 -12.29 -22.33 24.70
N THR A 227 -11.46 -23.36 24.83
CA THR A 227 -10.45 -23.43 25.90
C THR A 227 -9.29 -22.44 25.66
N GLY A 228 -9.05 -22.06 24.40
CA GLY A 228 -8.01 -21.10 24.00
C GLY A 228 -8.50 -19.66 23.82
N ASP A 229 -7.78 -18.88 23.01
CA ASP A 229 -8.19 -17.52 22.64
C ASP A 229 -9.25 -17.54 21.52
N LEU A 230 -10.22 -16.63 21.57
CA LEU A 230 -11.22 -16.46 20.51
C LEU A 230 -11.00 -15.11 19.81
N LEU A 231 -10.69 -15.15 18.52
CA LEU A 231 -10.62 -13.99 17.65
C LEU A 231 -11.79 -14.01 16.65
N ALA A 232 -12.78 -13.13 16.84
CA ALA A 232 -14.00 -13.09 16.04
C ALA A 232 -14.14 -11.76 15.29
N PHE A 233 -14.26 -11.83 13.96
CA PHE A 233 -14.38 -10.65 13.09
C PHE A 233 -15.61 -10.78 12.20
N GLY A 234 -16.58 -9.88 12.33
CA GLY A 234 -17.77 -9.95 11.49
C GLY A 234 -18.67 -8.72 11.52
N ARG A 235 -19.87 -8.82 10.97
CA ARG A 235 -20.89 -7.77 11.11
C ARG A 235 -21.64 -7.92 12.42
N ARG A 236 -21.99 -9.16 12.79
CA ARG A 236 -22.57 -9.50 14.08
C ARG A 236 -21.79 -10.64 14.73
N VAL A 237 -21.38 -10.45 15.98
CA VAL A 237 -20.71 -11.48 16.78
C VAL A 237 -21.51 -11.70 18.06
N VAL A 238 -21.94 -12.94 18.28
CA VAL A 238 -22.64 -13.37 19.50
C VAL A 238 -21.82 -14.49 20.13
N VAL A 239 -21.37 -14.30 21.36
CA VAL A 239 -20.58 -15.29 22.11
C VAL A 239 -21.39 -15.74 23.32
N ASN A 240 -21.98 -16.93 23.23
CA ASN A 240 -22.80 -17.53 24.27
C ASN A 240 -22.03 -18.57 25.09
N GLY A 241 -21.07 -19.27 24.49
CA GLY A 241 -20.20 -20.25 25.17
C GLY A 241 -19.01 -19.60 25.88
N ASP A 242 -18.36 -20.38 26.75
CA ASP A 242 -17.28 -19.89 27.60
C ASP A 242 -15.94 -19.84 26.86
N VAL A 243 -15.13 -18.82 27.16
CA VAL A 243 -13.79 -18.60 26.58
C VAL A 243 -12.75 -18.68 27.70
N GLY A 244 -11.98 -19.77 27.72
CA GLY A 244 -10.89 -20.00 28.70
C GLY A 244 -9.65 -19.12 28.48
N GLY A 245 -9.52 -18.48 27.32
CA GLY A 245 -8.45 -17.54 27.00
C GLY A 245 -8.93 -16.08 26.93
N ASN A 246 -8.37 -15.34 25.97
CA ASN A 246 -8.76 -13.97 25.68
C ASN A 246 -9.81 -13.92 24.55
N LEU A 247 -10.75 -13.00 24.66
CA LEU A 247 -11.73 -12.73 23.62
C LEU A 247 -11.38 -11.41 22.91
N LEU A 248 -11.02 -11.51 21.63
CA LEU A 248 -10.79 -10.37 20.75
C LEU A 248 -11.86 -10.32 19.67
N THR A 249 -12.70 -9.29 19.66
CA THR A 249 -13.82 -9.19 18.72
C THR A 249 -13.94 -7.82 18.06
N PHE A 250 -14.16 -7.82 16.76
CA PHE A 250 -14.45 -6.61 15.98
C PHE A 250 -15.69 -6.84 15.13
N ALA A 251 -16.78 -6.13 15.43
CA ALA A 251 -18.02 -6.23 14.68
C ALA A 251 -18.93 -5.00 14.83
N GLU A 252 -19.89 -4.80 13.92
CA GLU A 252 -20.88 -3.73 14.05
C GLU A 252 -21.72 -3.92 15.35
N SER A 253 -22.13 -5.16 15.61
CA SER A 253 -22.86 -5.54 16.82
C SER A 253 -22.18 -6.72 17.51
N ILE A 254 -21.79 -6.50 18.76
CA ILE A 254 -21.12 -7.48 19.62
C ILE A 254 -22.02 -7.74 20.84
N THR A 255 -22.33 -9.00 21.08
CA THR A 255 -23.02 -9.46 22.30
C THR A 255 -22.21 -10.60 22.91
N VAL A 256 -21.83 -10.46 24.18
CA VAL A 256 -21.08 -11.48 24.91
C VAL A 256 -21.87 -11.90 26.15
N GLN A 257 -22.30 -13.16 26.19
CA GLN A 257 -23.07 -13.77 27.28
C GLN A 257 -22.28 -14.84 28.04
N GLY A 258 -21.30 -15.48 27.40
CA GLY A 258 -20.44 -16.49 28.02
C GLY A 258 -19.35 -15.89 28.92
N GLU A 259 -18.76 -16.72 29.80
CA GLU A 259 -17.65 -16.32 30.68
C GLU A 259 -16.34 -16.15 29.89
N VAL A 260 -15.50 -15.18 30.26
CA VAL A 260 -14.17 -14.98 29.67
C VAL A 260 -13.13 -15.02 30.79
N GLU A 261 -12.35 -16.10 30.87
CA GLU A 261 -11.33 -16.22 31.93
C GLU A 261 -10.20 -15.19 31.77
N GLY A 262 -9.90 -14.77 30.54
CA GLY A 262 -8.85 -13.81 30.21
C GLY A 262 -9.33 -12.36 30.01
N THR A 263 -8.67 -11.65 29.10
CA THR A 263 -9.02 -10.27 28.72
C THR A 263 -10.06 -10.26 27.60
N LEU A 264 -11.04 -9.35 27.71
CA LEU A 264 -12.04 -9.09 26.69
C LEU A 264 -11.71 -7.78 25.99
N LEU A 265 -11.40 -7.80 24.69
CA LEU A 265 -11.27 -6.63 23.85
C LEU A 265 -12.30 -6.66 22.71
N GLY A 266 -13.22 -5.70 22.73
CA GLY A 266 -14.30 -5.56 21.76
C GLY A 266 -14.30 -4.18 21.10
N ALA A 267 -14.48 -4.12 19.78
CA ALA A 267 -14.68 -2.86 19.08
C ALA A 267 -15.76 -2.92 18.00
N GLY A 268 -16.65 -1.92 17.98
CA GLY A 268 -17.86 -1.97 17.15
C GLY A 268 -18.73 -0.72 17.14
N SER A 269 -19.96 -0.84 16.64
CA SER A 269 -20.97 0.22 16.82
C SER A 269 -21.74 0.04 18.12
N THR A 270 -22.08 -1.21 18.46
CA THR A 270 -22.71 -1.60 19.71
C THR A 270 -21.91 -2.72 20.35
N PHE A 271 -21.61 -2.57 21.64
CA PHE A 271 -20.93 -3.59 22.42
C PHE A 271 -21.67 -3.83 23.73
N ASP A 272 -22.29 -4.99 23.82
CA ASP A 272 -23.10 -5.43 24.95
C ASP A 272 -22.46 -6.63 25.64
N VAL A 273 -22.23 -6.51 26.94
CA VAL A 273 -21.65 -7.56 27.77
C VAL A 273 -22.64 -7.92 28.86
N GLU A 274 -23.14 -9.15 28.73
CA GLU A 274 -24.03 -9.83 29.66
C GLU A 274 -23.31 -11.00 30.37
N ALA A 275 -22.00 -11.17 30.13
CA ALA A 275 -21.16 -12.24 30.69
C ALA A 275 -21.20 -12.31 32.22
N SER A 276 -21.17 -13.52 32.79
CA SER A 276 -21.20 -13.74 34.25
C SER A 276 -19.86 -13.58 34.97
N SER A 277 -18.72 -13.54 34.26
CA SER A 277 -17.42 -13.13 34.81
C SER A 277 -16.37 -12.87 33.72
N ILE A 278 -15.50 -11.90 33.96
CA ILE A 278 -14.32 -11.58 33.14
C ILE A 278 -13.10 -11.61 34.08
N GLY A 279 -12.23 -12.61 33.92
CA GLY A 279 -11.10 -12.82 34.82
C GLY A 279 -9.95 -11.80 34.64
N GLY A 280 -9.87 -11.15 33.49
CA GLY A 280 -8.89 -10.11 33.16
C GLY A 280 -9.48 -8.70 33.09
N ASP A 281 -8.88 -7.90 32.21
CA ASP A 281 -9.35 -6.54 31.89
C ASP A 281 -10.40 -6.56 30.76
N LEU A 282 -11.29 -5.56 30.76
CA LEU A 282 -12.24 -5.30 29.68
C LEU A 282 -11.86 -4.01 28.93
N TRP A 283 -11.81 -4.10 27.60
CA TRP A 283 -11.55 -2.99 26.70
C TRP A 283 -12.67 -2.89 25.67
N GLY A 284 -13.53 -1.89 25.77
CA GLY A 284 -14.66 -1.65 24.86
C GLY A 284 -14.46 -0.38 24.04
N PHE A 285 -14.53 -0.48 22.72
CA PHE A 285 -14.48 0.65 21.79
C PHE A 285 -15.72 0.65 20.90
N ALA A 286 -16.78 1.36 21.28
CA ALA A 286 -18.01 1.38 20.47
C ALA A 286 -18.82 2.64 20.66
N ASN A 287 -19.74 2.99 19.76
CA ASN A 287 -20.62 4.16 19.97
C ASN A 287 -21.45 3.99 21.26
N SER A 288 -21.92 2.78 21.51
CA SER A 288 -22.62 2.40 22.75
C SER A 288 -21.94 1.19 23.39
N VAL A 289 -21.48 1.35 24.63
CA VAL A 289 -20.98 0.25 25.47
C VAL A 289 -21.93 0.06 26.64
N LEU A 290 -22.48 -1.14 26.76
CA LEU A 290 -23.39 -1.54 27.83
C LEU A 290 -22.77 -2.72 28.59
N ILE A 291 -22.58 -2.54 29.90
CA ILE A 291 -22.15 -3.60 30.80
C ILE A 291 -23.28 -3.87 31.78
N SER A 292 -23.80 -5.11 31.75
CA SER A 292 -24.95 -5.53 32.54
C SER A 292 -24.61 -5.69 34.03
N THR A 293 -25.63 -5.73 34.88
CA THR A 293 -25.49 -5.89 36.34
C THR A 293 -24.94 -7.24 36.77
N GLU A 294 -25.03 -8.25 35.90
CA GLU A 294 -24.57 -9.62 36.17
C GLU A 294 -23.08 -9.82 35.84
N THR A 295 -22.43 -8.79 35.30
CA THR A 295 -21.03 -8.88 34.87
C THR A 295 -20.07 -8.47 35.98
N GLU A 296 -19.19 -9.40 36.35
CA GLU A 296 -18.06 -9.18 37.26
C GLU A 296 -16.74 -9.13 36.47
N ILE A 297 -16.03 -8.02 36.52
CA ILE A 297 -14.74 -7.81 35.88
C ILE A 297 -13.69 -7.79 36.98
N VAL A 298 -12.84 -8.82 37.06
CA VAL A 298 -11.81 -8.93 38.10
C VAL A 298 -10.72 -7.85 37.94
N GLY A 299 -10.44 -7.47 36.69
CA GLY A 299 -9.46 -6.44 36.34
C GLY A 299 -10.04 -5.03 36.22
N ASN A 300 -9.53 -4.28 35.25
CA ASN A 300 -9.95 -2.93 34.92
C ASN A 300 -11.03 -2.93 33.86
N ALA A 301 -11.97 -1.98 33.95
CA ALA A 301 -12.96 -1.73 32.91
C ALA A 301 -12.59 -0.45 32.15
N ILE A 302 -12.30 -0.57 30.86
CA ILE A 302 -11.86 0.53 30.01
C ILE A 302 -12.83 0.66 28.84
N GLY A 303 -13.47 1.82 28.72
CA GLY A 303 -14.49 2.06 27.69
C GLY A 303 -14.27 3.36 26.92
N PHE A 304 -14.40 3.29 25.61
CA PHE A 304 -14.40 4.43 24.69
C PHE A 304 -15.73 4.42 23.93
N ALA A 305 -16.63 5.33 24.28
CA ALA A 305 -17.98 5.34 23.70
C ALA A 305 -18.65 6.70 23.68
N GLU A 306 -19.66 6.92 22.82
CA GLU A 306 -20.51 8.10 22.98
C GLU A 306 -21.31 7.98 24.28
N THR A 307 -21.95 6.82 24.48
CA THR A 307 -22.65 6.47 25.72
C THR A 307 -22.06 5.20 26.31
N PHE A 308 -21.58 5.30 27.56
CA PHE A 308 -21.09 4.17 28.33
C PHE A 308 -21.98 3.98 29.56
N VAL A 309 -22.70 2.86 29.61
CA VAL A 309 -23.51 2.47 30.76
C VAL A 309 -22.85 1.29 31.46
N PHE A 310 -22.38 1.54 32.67
CA PHE A 310 -21.69 0.55 33.50
C PHE A 310 -22.56 0.16 34.70
N SER A 311 -23.15 -1.04 34.66
CA SER A 311 -24.01 -1.54 35.75
C SER A 311 -23.41 -2.72 36.53
N GLY A 312 -22.30 -3.29 36.06
CA GLY A 312 -21.64 -4.45 36.67
C GLY A 312 -20.70 -4.11 37.84
N SER A 313 -19.76 -5.01 38.13
CA SER A 313 -18.70 -4.80 39.12
C SER A 313 -17.33 -4.81 38.47
N ALA A 314 -16.48 -3.82 38.76
CA ALA A 314 -15.07 -3.78 38.40
C ALA A 314 -14.22 -3.94 39.66
N GLY A 315 -13.31 -4.91 39.67
CA GLY A 315 -12.46 -5.24 40.81
C GLY A 315 -11.36 -4.20 41.06
N LYS A 316 -10.98 -3.44 40.03
CA LYS A 316 -9.98 -2.36 40.09
C LYS A 316 -10.57 -1.04 39.60
N ASP A 317 -9.94 -0.44 38.59
CA ASP A 317 -10.26 0.89 38.08
C ASP A 317 -11.31 0.84 36.95
N LEU A 318 -12.10 1.91 36.87
CA LEU A 318 -12.97 2.23 35.73
C LEU A 318 -12.40 3.45 34.99
N LEU A 319 -11.97 3.25 33.75
CA LEU A 319 -11.50 4.31 32.87
C LEU A 319 -12.49 4.49 31.71
N ALA A 320 -13.13 5.65 31.65
CA ALA A 320 -14.14 5.94 30.64
C ALA A 320 -13.78 7.18 29.82
N PHE A 321 -13.80 7.03 28.50
CA PHE A 321 -13.76 8.13 27.53
C PHE A 321 -15.10 8.18 26.83
N SER A 322 -15.98 9.09 27.26
CA SER A 322 -17.33 9.12 26.69
C SER A 322 -18.01 10.47 26.69
N GLU A 323 -19.03 10.68 25.87
CA GLU A 323 -19.86 11.88 26.02
C GLU A 323 -20.69 11.77 27.32
N ARG A 324 -21.29 10.60 27.54
CA ARG A 324 -22.11 10.30 28.70
C ARG A 324 -21.66 9.01 29.36
N LEU A 325 -21.26 9.11 30.63
CA LEU A 325 -20.98 7.96 31.48
C LEU A 325 -22.09 7.82 32.52
N GLU A 326 -22.74 6.66 32.56
CA GLU A 326 -23.69 6.29 33.60
C GLU A 326 -23.15 5.11 34.40
N VAL A 327 -22.95 5.31 35.70
CA VAL A 327 -22.44 4.30 36.62
C VAL A 327 -23.56 3.86 37.55
N ASN A 328 -23.96 2.59 37.48
CA ASN A 328 -24.92 1.95 38.38
C ASN A 328 -24.36 0.69 39.04
N GLY A 329 -23.04 0.55 39.07
CA GLY A 329 -22.32 -0.63 39.53
C GLY A 329 -21.32 -0.36 40.66
N GLU A 330 -20.53 -1.38 41.01
CA GLU A 330 -19.46 -1.28 42.01
C GLU A 330 -18.08 -1.16 41.34
N VAL A 331 -17.26 -0.21 41.79
CA VAL A 331 -15.87 -0.02 41.35
C VAL A 331 -14.94 -0.14 42.56
N GLY A 332 -13.99 -1.07 42.49
CA GLY A 332 -13.13 -1.50 43.58
C GLY A 332 -12.00 -0.53 43.93
N GLU A 333 -11.51 0.23 42.95
CA GLU A 333 -10.47 1.25 43.12
C GLU A 333 -10.98 2.61 42.57
N ASP A 334 -10.28 3.22 41.62
CA ASP A 334 -10.55 4.58 41.16
C ASP A 334 -11.46 4.64 39.93
N VAL A 335 -12.12 5.78 39.72
CA VAL A 335 -12.83 6.10 38.47
C VAL A 335 -12.13 7.30 37.81
N ASP A 336 -11.54 7.12 36.62
CA ASP A 336 -11.07 8.24 35.79
C ASP A 336 -12.02 8.41 34.60
N ALA A 337 -12.77 9.50 34.63
CA ALA A 337 -13.83 9.79 33.67
C ALA A 337 -13.45 11.01 32.82
N PHE A 338 -13.13 10.73 31.56
CA PHE A 338 -13.00 11.71 30.48
C PHE A 338 -14.36 11.83 29.78
N SER A 339 -15.34 12.41 30.48
CA SER A 339 -16.67 12.59 29.92
C SER A 339 -17.24 13.99 30.02
N GLN A 340 -18.17 14.32 29.10
CA GLN A 340 -18.91 15.58 29.21
C GLN A 340 -19.89 15.51 30.36
N THR A 341 -20.60 14.40 30.50
CA THR A 341 -21.56 14.16 31.60
C THR A 341 -21.21 12.89 32.36
N LEU A 342 -21.30 12.94 33.68
CA LEU A 342 -21.06 11.81 34.57
C LEU A 342 -22.22 11.65 35.56
N ASN A 343 -22.95 10.55 35.43
CA ASN A 343 -24.11 10.24 36.27
C ASN A 343 -23.83 9.02 37.14
N PHE A 344 -23.77 9.23 38.45
CA PHE A 344 -23.77 8.17 39.45
C PHE A 344 -25.21 7.84 39.85
N LEU A 345 -25.68 6.65 39.48
CA LEU A 345 -27.02 6.15 39.78
C LEU A 345 -27.09 5.55 41.19
N GLY A 346 -28.32 5.24 41.64
CA GLY A 346 -28.59 4.93 43.06
C GLY A 346 -27.95 3.64 43.60
N GLN A 347 -27.43 2.76 42.76
CA GLN A 347 -26.71 1.54 43.18
C GLN A 347 -25.19 1.67 43.05
N SER A 348 -24.69 2.82 42.60
CA SER A 348 -23.26 3.00 42.38
C SER A 348 -22.47 3.02 43.68
N LYS A 349 -21.37 2.28 43.71
CA LYS A 349 -20.45 2.21 44.85
C LYS A 349 -19.02 2.30 44.37
N VAL A 350 -18.30 3.35 44.74
CA VAL A 350 -16.89 3.55 44.40
C VAL A 350 -16.07 3.55 45.69
N ILE A 351 -15.09 2.66 45.78
CA ILE A 351 -14.23 2.54 46.98
C ILE A 351 -13.07 3.57 46.94
N GLY A 352 -12.48 3.82 45.78
CA GLY A 352 -11.38 4.77 45.59
C GLY A 352 -11.84 6.18 45.22
N ASP A 353 -10.93 6.92 44.58
CA ASP A 353 -11.09 8.31 44.19
C ASP A 353 -11.77 8.43 42.81
N VAL A 354 -12.52 9.51 42.61
CA VAL A 354 -13.17 9.83 41.32
C VAL A 354 -12.48 11.04 40.72
N ARG A 355 -11.81 10.85 39.58
CA ARG A 355 -11.20 11.92 38.79
C ARG A 355 -12.12 12.22 37.61
N PHE A 356 -12.84 13.32 37.68
CA PHE A 356 -13.75 13.73 36.62
C PHE A 356 -13.19 14.96 35.88
N ARG A 357 -12.94 14.81 34.58
CA ARG A 357 -12.33 15.84 33.74
C ARG A 357 -13.40 16.57 32.93
N GLY A 358 -14.30 17.23 33.65
CA GLY A 358 -15.40 18.03 33.12
C GLY A 358 -15.76 19.18 34.06
N GLU A 359 -16.86 19.87 33.80
CA GLU A 359 -17.37 20.92 34.69
C GLU A 359 -18.17 20.30 35.84
N GLU A 360 -18.09 20.88 37.04
CA GLU A 360 -18.80 20.34 38.23
C GLU A 360 -20.32 20.25 38.02
N GLU A 361 -20.90 21.12 37.18
CA GLU A 361 -22.33 21.14 36.86
C GLU A 361 -22.79 19.89 36.09
N ASP A 362 -21.88 19.21 35.39
CA ASP A 362 -22.17 18.03 34.59
C ASP A 362 -22.03 16.71 35.36
N LEU A 363 -21.63 16.78 36.63
CA LEU A 363 -21.60 15.65 37.55
C LEU A 363 -22.93 15.55 38.31
N GLN A 364 -23.70 14.49 38.05
CA GLN A 364 -24.94 14.19 38.78
C GLN A 364 -24.77 12.98 39.68
N LYS A 365 -25.12 13.13 40.95
CA LYS A 365 -25.06 12.07 41.95
C LYS A 365 -26.44 11.79 42.53
N ALA A 366 -26.94 10.58 42.35
CA ALA A 366 -28.18 10.13 42.97
C ALA A 366 -28.02 9.90 44.48
N ASP A 367 -29.10 10.05 45.25
CA ASP A 367 -29.10 9.94 46.73
C ASP A 367 -28.57 8.60 47.27
N GLY A 368 -28.61 7.54 46.44
CA GLY A 368 -28.13 6.19 46.80
C GLY A 368 -26.65 5.93 46.49
N ALA A 369 -25.97 6.81 45.74
CA ALA A 369 -24.60 6.61 45.31
C ALA A 369 -23.58 6.78 46.45
N VAL A 370 -22.73 5.79 46.69
CA VAL A 370 -21.72 5.79 47.74
C VAL A 370 -20.33 5.91 47.14
N ILE A 371 -19.63 7.02 47.40
CA ILE A 371 -18.24 7.23 46.99
C ILE A 371 -17.42 7.39 48.28
N GLN A 372 -16.47 6.49 48.51
CA GLN A 372 -15.66 6.49 49.75
C GLN A 372 -14.42 7.38 49.64
N GLY A 373 -13.83 7.52 48.45
CA GLY A 373 -12.71 8.42 48.18
C GLY A 373 -13.11 9.87 47.89
N MET A 374 -12.14 10.64 47.42
CA MET A 374 -12.30 12.05 47.07
C MET A 374 -12.71 12.22 45.60
N ILE A 375 -13.48 13.27 45.31
CA ILE A 375 -13.82 13.67 43.94
C ILE A 375 -12.86 14.79 43.55
N GLU A 376 -11.99 14.53 42.59
CA GLU A 376 -11.04 15.48 42.02
C GLU A 376 -11.52 15.93 40.64
N PHE A 377 -11.32 17.23 40.36
CA PHE A 377 -11.56 17.83 39.05
C PHE A 377 -10.21 18.27 38.47
N PRO A 378 -9.47 17.39 37.79
CA PRO A 378 -8.21 17.77 37.17
C PRO A 378 -8.53 18.76 36.05
N GLU A 379 -7.92 19.95 36.08
CA GLU A 379 -7.96 20.87 34.94
C GLU A 379 -7.45 20.11 33.70
N LEU A 380 -8.27 20.04 32.64
CA LEU A 380 -7.80 19.60 31.33
C LEU A 380 -6.57 20.44 31.01
N PRO A 381 -5.40 19.85 30.67
CA PRO A 381 -4.24 20.65 30.32
C PRO A 381 -4.64 21.56 29.17
N GLU A 382 -4.75 22.87 29.45
CA GLU A 382 -4.93 23.90 28.44
C GLU A 382 -3.83 23.66 27.40
N ASP A 383 -4.25 23.24 26.21
CA ASP A 383 -3.48 23.15 24.99
C ASP A 383 -1.95 23.06 25.15
N PHE A 384 -1.34 21.94 24.74
CA PHE A 384 0.05 21.95 24.25
C PHE A 384 0.16 22.77 22.93
N THR A 385 -0.39 23.98 22.89
CA THR A 385 -0.07 25.00 21.89
C THR A 385 1.03 25.87 22.50
N PRO A 386 2.32 25.55 22.27
CA PRO A 386 3.39 26.46 22.65
C PRO A 386 3.12 27.83 22.02
N ARG A 387 3.14 28.88 22.85
CA ARG A 387 2.85 30.29 22.51
C ARG A 387 3.64 30.83 21.30
N ASN A 388 4.66 30.10 20.85
CA ASN A 388 5.39 30.36 19.61
C ASN A 388 5.76 29.05 18.88
N ARG A 389 5.07 28.76 17.76
CA ARG A 389 5.27 27.57 16.90
C ARG A 389 6.73 27.39 16.42
N TYR A 390 7.54 28.45 16.41
CA TYR A 390 8.93 28.42 15.95
C TYR A 390 9.97 28.08 17.03
N LEU A 391 9.60 27.98 18.32
CA LEU A 391 10.55 27.65 19.41
C LEU A 391 10.59 26.17 19.77
N THR A 392 9.70 25.34 19.23
CA THR A 392 9.59 23.93 19.57
C THR A 392 10.47 23.08 18.66
N GLY A 393 11.28 22.17 19.22
CA GLY A 393 12.12 21.25 18.44
C GLY A 393 11.34 20.42 17.42
N ASP A 394 10.08 20.08 17.73
CA ASP A 394 9.16 19.37 16.83
C ASP A 394 8.96 20.09 15.47
N TYR A 395 8.89 21.42 15.46
CA TYR A 395 8.73 22.19 14.22
C TYR A 395 9.91 21.96 13.26
N TYR A 396 11.14 22.00 13.78
CA TYR A 396 12.35 21.78 12.98
C TYR A 396 12.49 20.33 12.54
N ILE A 397 12.13 19.37 13.39
CA ILE A 397 12.11 17.94 13.04
C ILE A 397 11.12 17.70 11.90
N ARG A 398 9.90 18.22 11.99
CA ARG A 398 8.88 18.10 10.95
C ARG A 398 9.33 18.74 9.63
N GLN A 399 10.03 19.87 9.70
CA GLN A 399 10.58 20.52 8.52
C GLN A 399 11.70 19.69 7.87
N LEU A 400 12.55 19.04 8.68
CA LEU A 400 13.60 18.15 8.20
C LEU A 400 13.01 16.90 7.53
N VAL A 401 11.99 16.29 8.13
CA VAL A 401 11.26 15.16 7.53
C VAL A 401 10.62 15.58 6.21
N ARG A 402 10.00 16.77 6.15
CA ARG A 402 9.41 17.31 4.91
C ARG A 402 10.46 17.52 3.82
N LEU A 403 11.62 18.08 4.18
CA LEU A 403 12.76 18.26 3.27
C LEU A 403 13.25 16.91 2.76
N ALA A 404 13.47 15.93 3.64
CA ALA A 404 13.94 14.60 3.27
C ALA A 404 12.93 13.87 2.33
N ALA A 405 11.64 13.92 2.66
CA ALA A 405 10.60 13.32 1.83
C ALA A 405 10.51 13.98 0.45
N ALA A 406 10.50 15.32 0.38
CA ALA A 406 10.48 16.05 -0.89
C ALA A 406 11.76 15.86 -1.71
N PHE A 407 12.90 15.72 -1.05
CA PHE A 407 14.17 15.41 -1.69
C PHE A 407 14.15 14.03 -2.34
N LEU A 408 13.72 13.00 -1.61
CA LEU A 408 13.60 11.63 -2.14
C LEU A 408 12.57 11.54 -3.26
N ALA A 409 11.39 12.16 -3.07
CA ALA A 409 10.35 12.19 -4.09
C ALA A 409 10.79 12.95 -5.34
N GLY A 410 11.47 14.08 -5.19
CA GLY A 410 12.01 14.85 -6.30
C GLY A 410 13.13 14.14 -7.03
N LEU A 411 14.01 13.45 -6.33
CA LEU A 411 15.06 12.63 -6.94
C LEU A 411 14.44 11.49 -7.76
N CYS A 412 13.45 10.79 -7.21
CA CYS A 412 12.72 9.74 -7.90
C CYS A 412 12.00 10.27 -9.15
N PHE A 413 11.32 11.42 -9.01
CA PHE A 413 10.60 12.07 -10.10
C PHE A 413 11.51 12.51 -11.25
N LEU A 414 12.60 13.23 -10.94
CA LEU A 414 13.56 13.68 -11.96
C LEU A 414 14.36 12.52 -12.54
N TRP A 415 14.51 11.41 -11.81
CA TRP A 415 15.08 10.17 -12.33
C TRP A 415 14.14 9.47 -13.31
N LEU A 416 12.84 9.42 -13.00
CA LEU A 416 11.81 8.80 -13.85
C LEU A 416 11.51 9.62 -15.12
N LEU A 417 11.51 10.95 -15.00
CA LEU A 417 11.23 11.89 -16.08
C LEU A 417 12.45 12.80 -16.31
N PRO A 418 13.46 12.35 -17.08
CA PRO A 418 14.65 13.16 -17.36
C PRO A 418 14.31 14.46 -18.11
N VAL A 419 13.25 14.45 -18.94
CA VAL A 419 12.74 15.62 -19.68
C VAL A 419 12.30 16.75 -18.72
N ALA A 420 11.90 16.44 -17.49
CA ALA A 420 11.55 17.45 -16.50
C ALA A 420 12.75 18.28 -16.02
N ARG A 421 13.98 17.85 -16.32
CA ARG A 421 15.22 18.58 -15.99
C ARG A 421 15.52 19.69 -17.00
N ASP A 422 15.03 19.53 -18.22
CA ASP A 422 15.21 20.48 -19.33
C ASP A 422 14.10 21.55 -19.34
N ALA A 423 13.31 21.62 -18.26
CA ALA A 423 12.24 22.57 -18.10
C ALA A 423 12.84 23.98 -17.88
N GLU A 424 12.78 24.82 -18.90
CA GLU A 424 13.23 26.21 -18.83
C GLU A 424 12.04 27.18 -18.72
N LEU A 425 12.27 28.30 -18.04
CA LEU A 425 11.35 29.43 -18.04
C LEU A 425 11.91 30.52 -18.95
N ASP A 426 11.26 30.70 -20.09
CA ASP A 426 11.55 31.82 -20.98
C ASP A 426 11.21 33.15 -20.29
N GLY A 427 12.11 34.13 -20.45
CA GLY A 427 11.95 35.45 -19.85
C GLY A 427 10.81 36.28 -20.46
N GLY A 428 10.28 37.22 -19.70
CA GLY A 428 9.34 38.23 -20.20
C GLY A 428 7.90 37.72 -20.38
N VAL A 429 7.35 37.89 -21.59
CA VAL A 429 5.95 37.59 -21.89
C VAL A 429 5.68 36.08 -21.87
N ASP A 430 6.67 35.26 -22.24
CA ASP A 430 6.51 33.81 -22.32
C ASP A 430 6.48 33.16 -20.92
N GLY A 431 7.21 33.71 -19.94
CA GLY A 431 7.06 33.36 -18.53
C GLY A 431 5.68 33.67 -17.95
N LEU A 432 5.00 34.73 -18.45
CA LEU A 432 3.62 35.01 -18.05
C LEU A 432 2.63 34.04 -18.72
N LYS A 433 2.92 33.58 -19.94
CA LYS A 433 2.12 32.56 -20.61
C LYS A 433 2.22 31.21 -19.90
N THR A 434 3.42 30.78 -19.50
CA THR A 434 3.58 29.53 -18.74
C THR A 434 2.85 29.60 -17.39
N ALA A 435 2.96 30.72 -16.67
CA ALA A 435 2.16 30.94 -15.48
C ALA A 435 0.64 30.91 -15.76
N GLY A 436 0.20 31.53 -16.86
CA GLY A 436 -1.20 31.48 -17.30
C GLY A 436 -1.70 30.06 -17.58
N ILE A 437 -0.90 29.25 -18.28
CA ILE A 437 -1.20 27.83 -18.57
C ILE A 437 -1.29 27.03 -17.27
N GLY A 438 -0.35 27.25 -16.34
CA GLY A 438 -0.36 26.60 -15.03
C GLY A 438 -1.61 26.95 -14.22
N LEU A 439 -2.02 28.22 -14.21
CA LEU A 439 -3.24 28.66 -13.54
C LEU A 439 -4.49 28.01 -14.16
N VAL A 440 -4.57 27.99 -15.50
CA VAL A 440 -5.67 27.34 -16.22
C VAL A 440 -5.71 25.86 -15.88
N ALA A 441 -4.58 25.15 -15.90
CA ALA A 441 -4.53 23.73 -15.52
C ALA A 441 -4.98 23.51 -14.08
N LEU A 442 -4.49 24.32 -13.14
CA LEU A 442 -4.84 24.18 -11.72
C LEU A 442 -6.33 24.39 -11.44
N VAL A 443 -6.99 25.29 -12.16
CA VAL A 443 -8.43 25.58 -11.98
C VAL A 443 -9.31 24.66 -12.82
N SER A 444 -8.92 24.38 -14.07
CA SER A 444 -9.76 23.59 -14.99
C SER A 444 -9.76 22.11 -14.67
N MET A 445 -8.64 21.50 -14.25
CA MET A 445 -8.56 20.07 -13.95
C MET A 445 -9.59 19.60 -12.91
N PRO A 446 -9.76 20.25 -11.74
CA PRO A 446 -10.75 19.83 -10.76
C PRO A 446 -12.18 20.06 -11.27
N ILE A 447 -12.43 21.16 -12.01
CA ILE A 447 -13.76 21.42 -12.61
C ILE A 447 -14.11 20.32 -13.63
N ILE A 448 -13.17 19.98 -14.52
CA ILE A 448 -13.35 18.90 -15.51
C ILE A 448 -13.53 17.56 -14.81
N SER A 449 -12.77 17.28 -13.75
CA SER A 449 -12.90 16.04 -12.98
C SER A 449 -14.28 15.93 -12.34
N VAL A 450 -14.78 17.00 -11.71
CA VAL A 450 -16.14 17.04 -11.15
C VAL A 450 -17.21 16.89 -12.24
N LEU A 451 -17.03 17.55 -13.39
CA LEU A 451 -17.95 17.41 -14.52
C LEU A 451 -17.99 15.97 -15.06
N LEU A 452 -16.84 15.29 -15.12
CA LEU A 452 -16.74 13.88 -15.52
C LEU A 452 -17.38 12.95 -14.49
N ALA A 453 -17.30 13.29 -13.19
CA ALA A 453 -17.87 12.49 -12.12
C ALA A 453 -19.40 12.35 -12.21
N PHE A 454 -20.10 13.31 -12.84
CA PHE A 454 -21.54 13.19 -13.10
C PHE A 454 -21.92 12.07 -14.09
N THR A 455 -20.95 11.53 -14.83
CA THR A 455 -21.19 10.42 -15.74
C THR A 455 -20.72 9.12 -15.12
N LEU A 456 -21.54 8.05 -15.20
CA LEU A 456 -21.20 6.73 -14.66
C LEU A 456 -19.88 6.17 -15.24
N VAL A 457 -19.58 6.50 -16.50
CA VAL A 457 -18.33 6.13 -17.18
C VAL A 457 -17.17 7.08 -16.83
N GLY A 458 -17.46 8.34 -16.47
CA GLY A 458 -16.45 9.35 -16.16
C GLY A 458 -16.02 9.37 -14.70
N MET A 459 -16.73 8.70 -13.78
CA MET A 459 -16.34 8.60 -12.37
C MET A 459 -14.91 8.03 -12.18
N PRO A 460 -14.50 6.92 -12.82
CA PRO A 460 -13.11 6.44 -12.71
C PRO A 460 -12.09 7.45 -13.27
N ILE A 461 -12.42 8.13 -14.36
CA ILE A 461 -11.55 9.13 -15.00
C ILE A 461 -11.44 10.38 -14.13
N ALA A 462 -12.52 10.79 -13.48
CA ALA A 462 -12.57 11.92 -12.55
C ALA A 462 -11.65 11.68 -11.34
N VAL A 463 -11.73 10.49 -10.75
CA VAL A 463 -10.86 10.10 -9.63
C VAL A 463 -9.40 10.15 -10.06
N LEU A 464 -9.05 9.51 -11.19
CA LEU A 464 -7.69 9.58 -11.75
C LEU A 464 -7.25 11.02 -12.05
N GLY A 465 -8.15 11.86 -12.57
CA GLY A 465 -7.91 13.27 -12.85
C GLY A 465 -7.55 14.06 -11.59
N ILE A 466 -8.23 13.81 -10.48
CA ILE A 466 -7.91 14.42 -9.17
C ILE A 466 -6.53 13.97 -8.68
N PHE A 467 -6.17 12.69 -8.82
CA PHE A 467 -4.83 12.22 -8.46
C PHE A 467 -3.74 12.87 -9.30
N VAL A 468 -3.95 12.96 -10.61
CA VAL A 468 -3.03 13.65 -11.52
C VAL A 468 -2.92 15.12 -11.16
N TRP A 469 -4.02 15.77 -10.77
CA TRP A 469 -4.03 17.16 -10.33
C TRP A 469 -3.26 17.39 -9.01
N ILE A 470 -3.45 16.52 -8.01
CA ILE A 470 -2.69 16.57 -6.75
C ILE A 470 -1.19 16.32 -7.03
N ALA A 471 -0.87 15.33 -7.87
CA ALA A 471 0.49 15.06 -8.29
C ALA A 471 1.11 16.26 -9.02
N LEU A 472 0.37 16.91 -9.93
CA LEU A 472 0.79 18.13 -10.62
C LEU A 472 1.16 19.23 -9.63
N ILE A 473 0.30 19.50 -8.63
CA ILE A 473 0.55 20.51 -7.58
C ILE A 473 1.82 20.18 -6.77
N TYR A 474 2.03 18.89 -6.47
CA TYR A 474 3.18 18.44 -5.70
C TYR A 474 4.49 18.57 -6.51
N PHE A 475 4.52 18.00 -7.72
CA PHE A 475 5.72 17.97 -8.56
C PHE A 475 6.05 19.31 -9.21
N ALA A 476 5.08 20.23 -9.36
CA ALA A 476 5.31 21.59 -9.81
C ALA A 476 6.45 22.27 -9.02
N LYS A 477 6.44 22.12 -7.69
CA LYS A 477 7.44 22.75 -6.82
C LYS A 477 8.81 22.11 -6.92
N ILE A 478 8.87 20.82 -7.27
CA ILE A 478 10.12 20.09 -7.44
C ILE A 478 10.88 20.62 -8.67
N ILE A 479 10.17 20.89 -9.78
CA ILE A 479 10.78 21.46 -10.98
C ILE A 479 11.29 22.87 -10.71
N VAL A 480 10.48 23.71 -10.05
CA VAL A 480 10.92 25.07 -9.70
C VAL A 480 12.09 25.03 -8.73
N ALA A 481 12.09 24.11 -7.76
CA ALA A 481 13.24 23.90 -6.88
C ALA A 481 14.49 23.52 -7.68
N TYR A 482 14.41 22.53 -8.58
CA TYR A 482 15.54 22.12 -9.41
C TYR A 482 16.10 23.28 -10.25
N MET A 483 15.23 24.06 -10.90
CA MET A 483 15.61 25.24 -11.68
C MET A 483 16.25 26.34 -10.82
N VAL A 484 15.71 26.62 -9.64
CA VAL A 484 16.35 27.56 -8.69
C VAL A 484 17.72 27.05 -8.24
N GLY A 485 17.84 25.74 -8.04
CA GLY A 485 19.10 25.08 -7.70
C GLY A 485 20.15 25.21 -8.80
N SER A 486 19.77 25.00 -10.06
CA SER A 486 20.68 25.12 -11.21
C SER A 486 21.14 26.57 -11.42
N MET A 487 20.24 27.54 -11.22
CA MET A 487 20.58 28.97 -11.22
C MET A 487 21.56 29.35 -10.11
N LEU A 488 21.36 28.84 -8.89
CA LEU A 488 22.21 29.16 -7.73
C LEU A 488 23.62 28.56 -7.85
N LEU A 489 23.74 27.40 -8.51
CA LEU A 489 25.00 26.69 -8.66
C LEU A 489 25.74 27.04 -9.96
N ASN A 490 25.20 27.94 -10.78
CA ASN A 490 25.73 28.30 -12.11
C ASN A 490 26.08 27.05 -12.94
N VAL A 491 25.16 26.10 -12.92
CA VAL A 491 25.24 24.86 -13.68
C VAL A 491 25.03 25.21 -15.15
N ILE A 492 26.08 25.11 -15.96
CA ILE A 492 26.06 25.51 -17.37
C ILE A 492 26.31 24.31 -18.32
N ASP A 493 27.04 23.26 -17.89
CA ASP A 493 27.40 22.15 -18.79
C ASP A 493 27.65 20.81 -18.06
N GLY A 494 26.59 20.02 -17.83
CA GLY A 494 26.64 18.55 -17.87
C GLY A 494 27.31 17.75 -16.75
N ASP A 495 28.05 18.36 -15.81
CA ASP A 495 28.72 17.68 -14.69
C ASP A 495 27.95 17.82 -13.35
N ASP A 496 26.62 17.68 -13.41
CA ASP A 496 25.79 17.99 -12.25
C ASP A 496 25.54 16.80 -11.34
N ASN A 497 25.87 16.99 -10.07
CA ASN A 497 25.26 16.20 -9.01
C ASN A 497 23.78 16.61 -8.90
N LEU A 498 22.90 15.94 -9.66
CA LEU A 498 21.42 16.06 -9.60
C LEU A 498 20.90 16.25 -8.16
N ALA A 499 21.42 15.42 -7.25
CA ALA A 499 21.11 15.46 -5.84
C ALA A 499 21.48 16.80 -5.18
N LEU A 500 22.66 17.34 -5.46
CA LEU A 500 23.11 18.62 -4.88
C LEU A 500 22.28 19.78 -5.44
N THR A 501 22.04 19.81 -6.76
CA THR A 501 21.21 20.83 -7.41
C THR A 501 19.79 20.86 -6.85
N LEU A 502 19.15 19.69 -6.77
CA LEU A 502 17.82 19.58 -6.19
C LEU A 502 17.81 19.98 -4.70
N PHE A 503 18.80 19.57 -3.92
CA PHE A 503 18.87 19.88 -2.49
C PHE A 503 18.98 21.39 -2.24
N VAL A 504 19.91 22.06 -2.92
CA VAL A 504 20.12 23.52 -2.79
C VAL A 504 18.85 24.28 -3.18
N GLY A 505 18.25 23.90 -4.30
CA GLY A 505 17.00 24.48 -4.77
C GLY A 505 15.81 24.27 -3.83
N LEU A 506 15.68 23.06 -3.28
CA LEU A 506 14.60 22.70 -2.34
C LEU A 506 14.72 23.47 -1.03
N VAL A 507 15.95 23.62 -0.50
CA VAL A 507 16.23 24.46 0.67
C VAL A 507 15.84 25.91 0.40
N ALA A 508 16.21 26.47 -0.75
CA ALA A 508 15.86 27.84 -1.12
C ALA A 508 14.34 28.05 -1.21
N VAL A 509 13.62 27.15 -1.88
CA VAL A 509 12.15 27.18 -2.00
C VAL A 509 11.48 27.06 -0.62
N ILE A 510 11.95 26.14 0.22
CA ILE A 510 11.41 25.95 1.58
C ILE A 510 11.60 27.22 2.42
N VAL A 511 12.78 27.82 2.40
CA VAL A 511 13.05 29.07 3.15
C VAL A 511 12.13 30.19 2.66
N ALA A 512 11.94 30.32 1.34
CA ALA A 512 11.05 31.32 0.78
C ALA A 512 9.58 31.11 1.18
N VAL A 513 9.10 29.86 1.20
CA VAL A 513 7.73 29.51 1.59
C VAL A 513 7.50 29.63 3.10
N CYS A 514 8.55 29.49 3.92
CA CYS A 514 8.46 29.67 5.37
C CYS A 514 8.48 31.14 5.83
N LEU A 515 8.56 32.12 4.92
CA LEU A 515 8.52 33.54 5.27
C LEU A 515 7.15 33.94 5.87
N PRO A 516 7.09 34.52 7.07
CA PRO A 516 5.84 34.96 7.67
C PRO A 516 5.12 36.00 6.78
N GLY A 517 3.82 35.84 6.58
CA GLY A 517 2.98 36.76 5.79
C GLY A 517 3.10 36.63 4.26
N LEU A 518 4.29 36.36 3.72
CA LEU A 518 4.54 36.23 2.28
C LEU A 518 4.58 34.78 1.76
N GLY A 519 4.85 33.82 2.65
CA GLY A 519 5.07 32.42 2.30
C GLY A 519 3.91 31.77 1.55
N GLY A 520 2.66 32.09 1.92
CA GLY A 520 1.47 31.59 1.22
C GLY A 520 1.37 32.10 -0.22
N PHE A 521 1.67 33.39 -0.44
CA PHE A 521 1.68 33.99 -1.78
C PHE A 521 2.80 33.42 -2.66
N ILE A 522 4.01 33.30 -2.09
CA ILE A 522 5.16 32.69 -2.78
C ILE A 522 4.84 31.23 -3.17
N ASN A 523 4.26 30.45 -2.24
CA ASN A 523 3.88 29.07 -2.49
C ASN A 523 2.87 28.95 -3.66
N PHE A 524 1.87 29.83 -3.70
CA PHE A 524 0.91 29.86 -4.79
C PHE A 524 1.58 30.19 -6.14
N LEU A 525 2.43 31.21 -6.18
CA LEU A 525 3.14 31.62 -7.39
C LEU A 525 4.07 30.52 -7.93
N LEU A 526 4.85 29.88 -7.05
CA LEU A 526 5.74 28.77 -7.43
C LEU A 526 4.96 27.57 -7.96
N THR A 527 3.78 27.29 -7.39
CA THR A 527 2.91 26.20 -7.87
C THR A 527 2.38 26.49 -9.28
N ILE A 528 1.94 27.73 -9.53
CA ILE A 528 1.46 28.14 -10.85
C ILE A 528 2.56 28.01 -11.90
N ILE A 529 3.75 28.55 -11.61
CA ILE A 529 4.89 28.53 -12.54
C ILE A 529 5.30 27.08 -12.83
N GLY A 530 5.48 26.27 -11.78
CA GLY A 530 5.89 24.87 -11.93
C GLY A 530 4.85 24.00 -12.65
N ALA A 531 3.56 24.22 -12.39
CA ALA A 531 2.48 23.53 -13.11
C ALA A 531 2.48 23.94 -14.59
N GLY A 532 2.72 25.21 -14.89
CA GLY A 532 2.88 25.72 -16.24
C GLY A 532 4.03 25.07 -17.00
N MET A 533 5.20 24.94 -16.37
CA MET A 533 6.36 24.25 -16.95
C MET A 533 6.05 22.77 -17.23
N LEU A 534 5.42 22.07 -16.29
CA LEU A 534 5.01 20.67 -16.46
C LEU A 534 4.06 20.47 -17.64
N VAL A 535 3.03 21.31 -17.73
CA VAL A 535 2.06 21.23 -18.82
C VAL A 535 2.71 21.62 -20.14
N GLY A 536 3.58 22.63 -20.15
CA GLY A 536 4.34 23.03 -21.33
C GLY A 536 5.20 21.90 -21.90
N LEU A 537 5.90 21.15 -21.05
CA LEU A 537 6.68 19.97 -21.44
C LEU A 537 5.82 18.86 -22.06
N LEU A 538 4.63 18.63 -21.49
CA LEU A 538 3.68 17.64 -22.04
C LEU A 538 3.13 18.07 -23.39
N MET A 539 2.93 19.38 -23.60
CA MET A 539 2.44 19.93 -24.86
C MET A 539 3.51 19.93 -25.95
N SER A 540 4.79 20.18 -25.62
CA SER A 540 5.87 20.16 -26.61
C SER A 540 6.18 18.76 -27.14
N ASP A 541 6.27 17.74 -26.27
CA ASP A 541 6.49 16.34 -26.69
C ASP A 541 5.31 15.79 -27.52
N ALA A 542 4.10 16.33 -27.33
CA ALA A 542 2.92 15.96 -28.11
C ALA A 542 2.85 16.64 -29.50
N LEU A 543 3.56 17.75 -29.71
CA LEU A 543 3.59 18.49 -30.99
C LEU A 543 4.74 18.04 -31.90
N ASP A 544 5.81 17.46 -31.34
CA ASP A 544 6.95 16.92 -32.09
C ASP A 544 6.75 15.45 -32.56
N ARG A 545 5.63 14.81 -32.18
CA ARG A 545 5.21 13.49 -32.68
C ARG A 545 4.04 13.62 -33.65
#